data_AF-A0A3D0KSK9-F1
#
_entry.id   AF-A0A3D0KSK9-F1
#
_cell.length_a   1.000
_cell.length_b   1.000
_cell.length_c   1.000
_cell.angle_alpha   90.00
_cell.angle_beta   90.00
_cell.angle_gamma   90.00
#
_symmetry.space_group_name_H-M   'P 1'
#
loop_
_entity.id
_entity.type
_entity.pdbx_description
1 polymer ?
#
loop_
_entity_poly.entity_id
_entity_poly.type
_entity_poly.pdbx_seq_one_letter_code
_entity_poly.pdbx_strand_id
1 'polypeptide(L)'
;MTRSSDTHGSPRNDGNQHNGSSHDRGNAGDSLRALLAPTIDTRGNLREIILIPLAAVFMALLIGALIMMATSVEPHIILRSFVAMADGSVGSLNAISETLTASIPLVLAGLGIGLAFRAGLFNIGAEGQMVVGGLMAAVVSFSVTGLPMALHLPLGLVSGLLVGGLYAAIAGF
;
A
#
# COMPACT_ATOMS: atom_id res chain seq x y z
N MET A 1 -93.11 21.83 -10.39
CA MET A 1 -93.41 23.05 -11.17
C MET A 1 -92.07 23.67 -11.58
N THR A 2 -91.88 23.87 -12.89
CA THR A 2 -90.97 24.81 -13.61
C THR A 2 -89.46 24.80 -13.29
N ARG A 3 -88.61 24.20 -14.14
CA ARG A 3 -87.97 24.72 -15.38
C ARG A 3 -86.94 25.86 -15.16
N SER A 4 -85.70 25.53 -15.55
CA SER A 4 -84.75 26.29 -16.40
C SER A 4 -84.16 27.60 -15.83
N SER A 5 -82.91 27.97 -16.07
CA SER A 5 -82.04 27.71 -17.22
C SER A 5 -80.59 28.12 -16.88
N ASP A 6 -79.71 27.82 -17.83
CA ASP A 6 -78.49 28.58 -18.17
C ASP A 6 -77.13 28.03 -17.73
N THR A 7 -76.63 27.22 -18.66
CA THR A 7 -75.25 27.07 -19.11
C THR A 7 -74.51 28.40 -19.26
N HIS A 8 -73.30 28.53 -18.71
CA HIS A 8 -72.10 28.99 -19.44
C HIS A 8 -70.87 29.06 -18.51
N GLY A 9 -69.71 28.61 -18.99
CA GLY A 9 -68.41 28.89 -18.36
C GLY A 9 -67.52 27.67 -18.18
N SER A 10 -66.80 27.28 -19.23
CA SER A 10 -65.74 26.27 -19.23
C SER A 10 -64.39 26.87 -18.73
N PRO A 11 -63.25 26.15 -18.73
CA PRO A 11 -62.53 25.74 -17.52
C PRO A 11 -61.14 26.40 -17.37
N ARG A 12 -60.61 26.50 -16.14
CA ARG A 12 -59.19 26.84 -15.84
C ARG A 12 -58.77 25.96 -14.66
N ASN A 13 -58.00 24.89 -14.84
CA ASN A 13 -56.55 24.83 -15.10
C ASN A 13 -55.70 25.63 -14.12
N ASP A 14 -55.60 25.11 -12.89
CA ASP A 14 -54.49 25.41 -11.99
C ASP A 14 -53.63 24.15 -11.84
N GLY A 15 -52.91 23.85 -12.91
CA GLY A 15 -51.70 23.07 -12.79
C GLY A 15 -50.67 23.88 -12.01
N ASN A 16 -50.09 23.30 -10.96
CA ASN A 16 -48.65 23.34 -10.66
C ASN A 16 -48.39 22.80 -9.24
N GLN A 17 -48.36 21.48 -9.06
CA GLN A 17 -47.76 20.83 -7.88
C GLN A 17 -46.84 19.67 -8.28
N HIS A 18 -46.04 19.87 -9.34
CA HIS A 18 -44.91 19.00 -9.63
C HIS A 18 -43.65 19.86 -9.77
N ASN A 19 -43.23 20.47 -8.66
CA ASN A 19 -41.84 20.88 -8.51
C ASN A 19 -41.03 19.68 -8.02
N GLY A 20 -40.69 18.79 -8.95
CA GLY A 20 -40.02 17.54 -8.63
C GLY A 20 -39.42 16.88 -9.86
N SER A 21 -38.58 17.59 -10.62
CA SER A 21 -37.72 16.95 -11.64
C SER A 21 -36.59 17.81 -12.21
N SER A 22 -36.38 19.05 -11.75
CA SER A 22 -35.30 19.90 -12.29
C SER A 22 -33.96 19.81 -11.53
N HIS A 23 -33.83 18.91 -10.54
CA HIS A 23 -32.64 18.89 -9.66
C HIS A 23 -31.47 18.00 -10.09
N ASP A 24 -31.55 17.24 -11.19
CA ASP A 24 -30.56 16.15 -11.41
C ASP A 24 -29.71 16.25 -12.69
N ARG A 25 -29.86 17.32 -13.49
CA ARG A 25 -29.04 17.49 -14.72
C ARG A 25 -27.73 18.27 -14.51
N GLY A 26 -27.60 19.04 -13.43
CA GLY A 26 -26.32 19.63 -13.02
C GLY A 26 -25.43 18.66 -12.24
N ASN A 27 -26.06 17.72 -11.52
CA ASN A 27 -25.41 16.84 -10.57
C ASN A 27 -24.53 15.75 -11.23
N ALA A 28 -24.91 15.26 -12.42
CA ALA A 28 -24.14 14.22 -13.11
C ALA A 28 -22.76 14.71 -13.57
N GLY A 29 -22.67 15.95 -14.04
CA GLY A 29 -21.40 16.57 -14.46
C GLY A 29 -20.49 16.85 -13.26
N ASP A 30 -21.06 17.32 -12.16
CA ASP A 30 -20.32 17.63 -10.93
C ASP A 30 -19.88 16.36 -10.19
N SER A 31 -20.72 15.32 -10.18
CA SER A 31 -20.37 13.99 -9.67
C SER A 31 -19.27 13.35 -10.51
N LEU A 32 -19.33 13.45 -11.84
CA LEU A 32 -18.28 12.95 -12.72
C LEU A 32 -16.97 13.73 -12.52
N ARG A 33 -17.04 15.06 -12.33
CA ARG A 33 -15.86 15.90 -12.02
C ARG A 33 -15.28 15.58 -10.64
N ALA A 34 -16.11 15.25 -9.66
CA ALA A 34 -15.67 14.82 -8.33
C ALA A 34 -15.01 13.42 -8.35
N LEU A 35 -15.51 12.51 -9.20
CA LEU A 35 -14.90 11.20 -9.42
C LEU A 35 -13.60 11.26 -10.23
N LEU A 36 -13.45 12.28 -11.08
CA LEU A 36 -12.23 12.56 -11.85
C LEU A 36 -11.24 13.47 -11.11
N ALA A 37 -11.63 14.02 -9.95
CA ALA A 37 -10.74 14.82 -9.13
C ALA A 37 -9.60 13.93 -8.62
N PRO A 38 -8.34 14.32 -8.79
CA PRO A 38 -7.21 13.57 -8.25
C PRO A 38 -7.36 13.40 -6.74
N THR A 39 -7.59 12.17 -6.28
CA THR A 39 -7.77 11.83 -4.86
C THR A 39 -6.47 11.82 -4.07
N ILE A 40 -5.33 11.99 -4.73
CA ILE A 40 -4.02 12.00 -4.09
C ILE A 40 -3.51 13.43 -4.02
N ASP A 41 -3.71 14.07 -2.87
CA ASP A 41 -3.00 15.28 -2.51
C ASP A 41 -1.56 14.88 -2.14
N THR A 42 -0.69 14.69 -3.15
CA THR A 42 0.72 14.26 -2.98
C THR A 42 1.60 15.36 -2.38
N ARG A 43 1.06 16.21 -1.52
CA ARG A 43 1.80 17.24 -0.77
C ARG A 43 2.17 16.69 0.59
N GLY A 44 2.88 15.57 0.61
CA GLY A 44 3.50 15.08 1.83
C GLY A 44 4.50 16.13 2.29
N ASN A 45 4.20 16.82 3.39
CA ASN A 45 5.15 17.74 4.01
C ASN A 45 6.44 16.96 4.27
N LEU A 46 7.61 17.48 3.88
CA LEU A 46 8.91 16.80 4.11
C LEU A 46 9.07 16.38 5.59
N ARG A 47 8.49 17.19 6.48
CA ARG A 47 8.32 16.90 7.89
C ARG A 47 7.59 15.58 8.16
N GLU A 48 6.44 15.31 7.53
CA GLU A 48 5.67 14.08 7.75
C GLU A 48 6.41 12.84 7.23
N ILE A 49 7.06 12.97 6.06
CA ILE A 49 7.85 11.87 5.45
C ILE A 49 8.96 11.40 6.38
N ILE A 50 9.57 12.30 7.14
CA ILE A 50 10.67 11.98 8.07
C ILE A 50 10.15 11.68 9.48
N LEU A 51 9.19 12.46 9.98
CA LEU A 51 8.69 12.31 11.35
C LEU A 51 7.90 11.03 11.56
N ILE A 52 7.13 10.56 10.57
CA ILE A 52 6.32 9.35 10.73
C ILE A 52 7.20 8.11 10.96
N PRO A 53 8.21 7.80 10.12
CA PRO A 53 9.12 6.68 10.37
C PRO A 53 9.92 6.85 11.67
N LEU A 54 10.39 8.07 11.96
CA LEU A 54 11.17 8.32 13.18
C LEU A 54 10.34 8.10 14.44
N ALA A 55 9.08 8.56 14.45
CA ALA A 55 8.14 8.31 15.54
C ALA A 55 7.82 6.82 15.67
N ALA A 56 7.66 6.09 14.55
CA ALA A 56 7.44 4.65 14.56
C ALA A 56 8.63 3.90 15.19
N VAL A 57 9.87 4.24 14.82
CA VAL A 57 11.08 3.65 15.42
C VAL A 57 11.15 3.97 16.91
N PHE A 58 10.91 5.22 17.31
CA PHE A 58 10.91 5.62 18.71
C PHE A 58 9.86 4.84 19.53
N MET A 59 8.64 4.72 19.02
CA MET A 59 7.58 3.96 19.68
C MET A 59 7.92 2.47 19.76
N ALA A 60 8.52 1.89 18.72
CA ALA A 60 8.98 0.49 18.75
C ALA A 60 10.03 0.25 19.84
N LEU A 61 11.02 1.15 19.97
CA LEU A 61 12.03 1.08 21.03
C LEU A 61 11.40 1.23 22.43
N LEU A 62 10.45 2.16 22.59
CA LEU A 62 9.75 2.39 23.85
C LEU A 62 8.92 1.17 24.27
N ILE A 63 8.16 0.59 23.33
CA ILE A 63 7.38 -0.63 23.57
C ILE A 63 8.31 -1.79 23.92
N GLY A 64 9.41 -1.96 23.19
CA GLY A 64 10.43 -2.98 23.47
C GLY A 64 11.01 -2.83 24.89
N ALA A 65 11.32 -1.59 25.29
CA ALA A 65 11.81 -1.30 26.64
C ALA A 65 10.77 -1.66 27.71
N LEU A 66 9.50 -1.31 27.48
CA LEU A 66 8.40 -1.61 28.38
C LEU A 66 8.19 -3.11 28.55
N ILE A 67 8.28 -3.89 27.47
CA ILE A 67 8.18 -5.35 27.50
C ILE A 67 9.34 -5.95 28.31
N MET A 68 10.57 -5.46 28.12
CA MET A 68 11.72 -5.91 28.90
C MET A 68 11.57 -5.59 30.40
N MET A 69 11.05 -4.40 30.73
CA MET A 69 10.73 -4.04 32.11
C MET A 69 9.65 -4.93 32.71
N ALA A 70 8.60 -5.25 31.96
CA ALA A 70 7.54 -6.16 32.40
C ALA A 70 8.06 -7.59 32.67
N THR A 71 9.16 -7.98 32.03
CA THR A 71 9.81 -9.28 32.21
C THR A 71 10.84 -9.27 33.37
N SER A 72 10.88 -8.20 34.17
CA SER A 72 11.81 -8.03 35.30
C SER A 72 13.30 -8.06 34.90
N VAL A 73 13.61 -7.62 33.67
CA VAL A 73 15.00 -7.44 33.23
C VAL A 73 15.59 -6.21 33.92
N GLU A 74 16.81 -6.32 34.44
CA GLU A 74 17.48 -5.22 35.13
C GLU A 74 17.71 -4.03 34.17
N PRO A 75 17.51 -2.76 34.61
CA PRO A 75 17.57 -1.59 33.72
C PRO A 75 18.89 -1.45 32.94
N HIS A 76 20.01 -1.90 33.52
CA HIS A 76 21.31 -1.83 32.88
C HIS A 76 21.45 -2.83 31.72
N ILE A 77 20.76 -3.96 31.78
CA ILE A 77 20.71 -4.95 30.69
C ILE A 77 19.87 -4.41 29.55
N ILE A 78 18.73 -3.77 29.85
CA ILE A 78 17.87 -3.13 28.84
C ILE A 78 18.67 -2.12 28.01
N LEU A 79 19.41 -1.24 28.68
CA LEU A 79 20.25 -0.26 27.98
C LEU A 79 21.33 -0.94 27.13
N ARG A 80 22.00 -1.96 27.66
CA ARG A 80 23.00 -2.75 26.90
C ARG A 80 22.38 -3.45 25.70
N SER A 81 21.14 -3.94 25.78
CA SER A 81 20.44 -4.55 24.64
C SER A 81 20.19 -3.54 23.52
N PHE A 82 19.77 -2.31 23.83
CA PHE A 82 19.61 -1.26 22.82
C PHE A 82 20.94 -0.84 22.20
N VAL A 83 22.00 -0.71 22.99
CA VAL A 83 23.34 -0.42 22.48
C VAL A 83 23.85 -1.55 21.61
N ALA A 84 23.66 -2.81 22.01
CA ALA A 84 24.06 -3.98 21.23
C ALA A 84 23.28 -4.09 19.91
N MET A 85 22.00 -3.73 19.89
CA MET A 85 21.22 -3.66 18.64
C MET A 85 21.73 -2.55 17.71
N ALA A 86 22.10 -1.39 18.27
CA ALA A 86 22.70 -0.31 17.47
C ALA A 86 24.07 -0.74 16.92
N ASP A 87 24.92 -1.37 17.73
CA ASP A 87 26.23 -1.86 17.31
C ASP A 87 26.11 -2.97 16.26
N GLY A 88 25.17 -3.90 16.45
CA GLY A 88 24.88 -4.98 15.50
C GLY A 88 24.28 -4.53 14.17
N SER A 89 23.70 -3.33 14.10
CA SER A 89 23.13 -2.78 12.86
C SER A 89 24.05 -1.78 12.15
N VAL A 90 24.72 -0.90 12.89
CA VAL A 90 25.53 0.21 12.31
C VAL A 90 26.93 0.35 12.90
N GLY A 91 27.33 -0.51 13.85
CA GLY A 91 28.61 -0.40 14.58
C GLY A 91 29.85 -0.76 13.76
N SER A 92 29.70 -1.49 12.65
CA SER A 92 30.81 -1.86 11.76
C SER A 92 30.37 -1.89 10.29
N LEU A 93 31.33 -1.87 9.37
CA LEU A 93 31.05 -2.03 7.93
C LEU A 93 30.35 -3.37 7.63
N ASN A 94 30.69 -4.44 8.36
CA ASN A 94 30.02 -5.73 8.20
C ASN A 94 28.56 -5.67 8.68
N ALA A 95 28.31 -5.02 9.83
CA ALA A 95 26.95 -4.82 10.36
C ALA A 95 26.07 -4.00 9.40
N ILE A 96 26.64 -2.94 8.82
CA ILE A 96 25.96 -2.13 7.80
C ILE A 96 25.68 -2.97 6.54
N SER A 97 26.66 -3.76 6.09
CA SER A 97 26.49 -4.65 4.94
C SER A 97 25.38 -5.67 5.15
N GLU A 98 25.30 -6.28 6.33
CA GLU A 98 24.24 -7.22 6.69
C GLU A 98 22.87 -6.52 6.72
N THR A 99 22.81 -5.35 7.36
CA THR A 99 21.58 -4.54 7.44
C THR A 99 21.10 -4.13 6.05
N LEU A 100 22.00 -3.73 5.15
CA LEU A 100 21.66 -3.41 3.76
C LEU A 100 21.21 -4.65 3.00
N THR A 101 21.90 -5.77 3.16
CA THR A 101 21.55 -7.05 2.50
C THR A 101 20.15 -7.50 2.88
N ALA A 102 19.75 -7.32 4.15
CA ALA A 102 18.41 -7.64 4.62
C ALA A 102 17.35 -6.58 4.22
N SER A 103 17.70 -5.29 4.22
CA SER A 103 16.73 -4.20 4.00
C SER A 103 16.47 -3.89 2.53
N ILE A 104 17.44 -4.01 1.63
CA ILE A 104 17.28 -3.78 0.19
C ILE A 104 16.08 -4.55 -0.38
N PRO A 105 15.96 -5.89 -0.20
CA PRO A 105 14.84 -6.62 -0.77
C PRO A 105 13.49 -6.20 -0.17
N LEU A 106 13.44 -5.82 1.11
CA LEU A 106 12.23 -5.29 1.76
C LEU A 106 11.80 -3.93 1.19
N VAL A 107 12.76 -3.03 0.93
CA VAL A 107 12.49 -1.73 0.31
C VAL A 107 11.98 -1.93 -1.11
N LEU A 108 12.61 -2.80 -1.90
CA LEU A 108 12.15 -3.14 -3.26
C LEU A 108 10.75 -3.77 -3.25
N ALA A 109 10.46 -4.64 -2.29
CA ALA A 109 9.13 -5.22 -2.12
C ALA A 109 8.09 -4.13 -1.78
N GLY A 110 8.40 -3.22 -0.85
CA GLY A 110 7.51 -2.10 -0.51
C GLY A 110 7.24 -1.17 -1.70
N LEU A 111 8.26 -0.87 -2.50
CA LEU A 111 8.11 -0.11 -3.75
C LEU A 111 7.20 -0.84 -4.76
N GLY A 112 7.36 -2.16 -4.89
CA GLY A 112 6.51 -3.00 -5.74
C GLY A 112 5.05 -3.06 -5.28
N ILE A 113 4.82 -3.20 -3.97
CA ILE A 113 3.48 -3.17 -3.38
C ILE A 113 2.81 -1.81 -3.61
N GLY A 114 3.55 -0.71 -3.44
CA GLY A 114 3.03 0.63 -3.74
C GLY A 114 2.56 0.78 -5.19
N LEU A 115 3.27 0.16 -6.14
CA LEU A 115 2.85 0.10 -7.54
C LEU A 115 1.59 -0.76 -7.73
N ALA A 116 1.49 -1.91 -7.05
CA ALA A 116 0.32 -2.79 -7.09
C ALA A 116 -0.94 -2.11 -6.54
N PHE A 117 -0.84 -1.38 -5.43
CA PHE A 117 -1.95 -0.58 -4.89
C PHE A 117 -2.40 0.51 -5.85
N ARG A 118 -1.48 1.10 -6.63
CA ARG A 118 -1.84 2.07 -7.68
C ARG A 118 -2.65 1.42 -8.82
N ALA A 119 -2.48 0.11 -9.04
CA ALA A 119 -3.28 -0.66 -9.98
C ALA A 119 -4.58 -1.22 -9.37
N GLY A 120 -4.89 -0.90 -8.11
CA GLY A 120 -6.05 -1.42 -7.38
C GLY A 120 -5.91 -2.89 -6.95
N LEU A 121 -4.70 -3.45 -7.02
CA LEU A 121 -4.43 -4.83 -6.65
C LEU A 121 -4.01 -4.91 -5.19
N PHE A 122 -4.66 -5.78 -4.42
CA PHE A 122 -4.30 -6.07 -3.04
C PHE A 122 -3.31 -7.24 -3.01
N ASN A 123 -2.09 -7.01 -2.50
CA ASN A 123 -1.05 -8.04 -2.43
C ASN A 123 -0.63 -8.28 -0.97
N ILE A 124 -1.06 -9.39 -0.38
CA ILE A 124 -0.68 -9.81 0.98
C ILE A 124 0.51 -10.77 0.99
N GLY A 125 0.75 -11.48 -0.12
CA GLY A 125 1.74 -12.55 -0.22
C GLY A 125 3.15 -12.09 -0.60
N ALA A 126 3.47 -10.79 -0.49
CA ALA A 126 4.74 -10.24 -0.97
C ALA A 126 5.97 -10.89 -0.33
N GLU A 127 5.91 -11.24 0.95
CA GLU A 127 6.97 -11.97 1.64
C GLU A 127 7.21 -13.36 1.01
N GLY A 128 6.13 -14.09 0.73
CA GLY A 128 6.20 -15.39 0.05
C GLY A 128 6.72 -15.27 -1.38
N GLN A 129 6.31 -14.24 -2.13
CA GLN A 129 6.83 -13.95 -3.48
C GLN A 129 8.33 -13.72 -3.47
N MET A 130 8.83 -12.97 -2.48
CA MET A 130 10.25 -12.69 -2.30
C MET A 130 11.04 -13.96 -1.97
N VAL A 131 10.54 -14.79 -1.05
CA VAL A 131 11.19 -16.05 -0.66
C VAL A 131 11.22 -17.05 -1.82
N VAL A 132 10.07 -17.30 -2.47
CA VAL A 132 9.97 -18.28 -3.56
C VAL A 132 10.74 -17.82 -4.79
N GLY A 133 10.65 -16.53 -5.14
CA GLY A 133 11.42 -15.94 -6.24
C GLY A 133 12.93 -16.01 -5.99
N GLY A 134 13.38 -15.66 -4.78
CA GLY A 134 14.79 -15.73 -4.38
C GLY A 134 15.33 -17.17 -4.40
N LEU A 135 14.54 -18.13 -3.89
CA LEU A 135 14.88 -19.55 -3.95
C LEU A 135 15.07 -20.02 -5.39
N MET A 136 14.16 -19.65 -6.30
CA MET A 136 14.25 -20.06 -7.69
C MET A 136 15.42 -19.41 -8.43
N ALA A 137 15.68 -18.13 -8.16
CA ALA A 137 16.88 -17.47 -8.67
C ALA A 137 18.14 -18.21 -8.23
N ALA A 138 18.25 -18.60 -6.94
CA ALA A 138 19.37 -19.37 -6.44
C ALA A 138 19.48 -20.76 -7.11
N VAL A 139 18.37 -21.52 -7.17
CA VAL A 139 18.34 -22.85 -7.79
C VAL A 139 18.82 -22.78 -9.25
N VAL A 140 18.30 -21.84 -10.04
CA VAL A 140 18.69 -21.70 -11.46
C VAL A 140 20.13 -21.24 -11.60
N SER A 141 20.57 -20.26 -10.80
CA SER A 141 21.94 -19.75 -10.83
C SER A 141 22.98 -20.78 -10.39
N PHE A 142 22.64 -21.74 -9.53
CA PHE A 142 23.56 -22.82 -9.17
C PHE A 142 23.46 -24.05 -10.09
N SER A 143 22.29 -24.30 -10.70
CA SER A 143 22.08 -25.46 -11.57
C SER A 143 22.67 -25.24 -12.98
N VAL A 144 22.57 -24.02 -13.50
CA VAL A 144 23.14 -23.67 -14.79
C VAL A 144 24.58 -23.25 -14.56
N THR A 145 25.53 -23.84 -15.29
CA THR A 145 26.97 -23.50 -15.19
C THR A 145 27.56 -23.28 -16.57
N GLY A 146 28.70 -22.58 -16.65
CA GLY A 146 29.42 -22.35 -17.91
C GLY A 146 28.92 -21.17 -18.76
N LEU A 147 27.97 -20.37 -18.25
CA LEU A 147 27.56 -19.13 -18.91
C LEU A 147 28.47 -17.95 -18.53
N PRO A 148 28.70 -17.00 -19.45
CA PRO A 148 29.29 -15.71 -19.09
C PRO A 148 28.45 -14.97 -18.04
N MET A 149 29.12 -14.26 -17.13
CA MET A 149 28.47 -13.49 -16.04
C MET A 149 27.32 -12.60 -16.53
N ALA A 150 27.49 -11.99 -17.70
CA ALA A 150 26.50 -11.10 -18.32
C ALA A 150 25.16 -11.80 -18.66
N LEU A 151 25.16 -13.12 -18.90
CA LEU A 151 23.95 -13.90 -19.16
C LEU A 151 23.47 -14.64 -17.92
N HIS A 152 24.41 -15.06 -17.06
CA HIS A 152 24.12 -15.82 -15.85
C HIS A 152 23.28 -15.03 -14.84
N LEU A 153 23.62 -13.75 -14.64
CA LEU A 153 22.89 -12.87 -13.72
C LEU A 153 21.45 -12.60 -14.17
N PRO A 154 21.19 -12.14 -15.42
CA PRO A 154 19.83 -11.98 -15.91
C PRO A 154 19.01 -13.28 -15.88
N LEU A 155 19.64 -14.44 -16.15
CA LEU A 155 18.94 -15.72 -16.13
C LEU A 155 18.37 -16.03 -14.73
N GLY A 156 19.19 -15.88 -13.69
CA GLY A 156 18.75 -16.04 -12.29
C GLY A 156 17.64 -15.05 -11.95
N LEU A 157 17.82 -13.77 -12.30
CA LEU A 157 16.84 -12.72 -12.04
C LEU A 157 15.49 -12.99 -12.71
N VAL A 158 15.49 -13.34 -14.00
CA VAL A 158 14.28 -13.62 -14.78
C VAL A 158 13.58 -14.87 -14.23
N SER A 159 14.33 -15.92 -13.88
CA SER A 159 13.73 -17.11 -13.28
C SER A 159 13.02 -16.82 -11.95
N GLY A 160 13.63 -16.01 -11.08
CA GLY A 160 13.02 -15.58 -9.83
C GLY A 160 11.79 -14.70 -10.05
N LEU A 161 11.84 -13.79 -11.02
CA LEU A 161 10.71 -12.94 -11.40
C LEU A 161 9.53 -13.79 -11.90
N LEU A 162 9.78 -14.76 -12.77
CA LEU A 162 8.73 -15.60 -13.33
C LEU A 162 8.06 -16.46 -12.26
N VAL A 163 8.84 -17.13 -11.40
CA VAL A 163 8.25 -18.00 -10.38
C VAL A 163 7.65 -17.19 -9.23
N GLY A 164 8.28 -16.10 -8.80
CA GLY A 164 7.70 -15.17 -7.81
C GLY A 164 6.41 -14.53 -8.32
N GLY A 165 6.37 -14.14 -9.59
CA GLY A 165 5.16 -13.64 -10.25
C GLY A 165 4.06 -14.71 -10.38
N LEU A 166 4.43 -15.96 -10.69
CA LEU A 166 3.47 -17.07 -10.71
C LEU A 166 2.93 -17.35 -9.30
N TYR A 167 3.78 -17.27 -8.27
CA TYR A 167 3.34 -17.38 -6.87
C TYR A 167 2.40 -16.23 -6.49
N ALA A 168 2.60 -15.03 -7.03
CA ALA A 168 1.69 -13.90 -6.85
C ALA A 168 0.28 -14.18 -7.37
N ALA A 169 0.14 -14.98 -8.43
CA ALA A 169 -1.17 -15.35 -8.97
C ALA A 169 -2.04 -16.16 -7.98
N ILE A 170 -1.42 -16.83 -7.00
CA ILE A 170 -2.15 -17.53 -5.94
C ILE A 170 -2.76 -16.53 -4.94
N ALA A 171 -2.06 -15.44 -4.67
CA ALA A 171 -2.48 -14.42 -3.70
C ALA A 171 -3.34 -13.31 -4.32
N GLY A 172 -3.27 -13.12 -5.64
CA GLY A 172 -4.02 -12.12 -6.39
C GLY A 172 -5.27 -12.69 -7.05
N PHE A 173 -6.30 -12.97 -6.26
CA PHE A 173 -7.68 -13.25 -6.70
C PHE A 173 -8.68 -12.64 -5.73
#